data_AF-A0A2E8VQ59-F1
#
_entry.id   AF-A0A2E8VQ59-F1
#
_cell.length_a   1.000
_cell.length_b   1.000
_cell.length_c   1.000
_cell.angle_alpha   90.00
_cell.angle_beta   90.00
_cell.angle_gamma   90.00
#
_symmetry.space_group_name_H-M   'P 1'
#
loop_
_entity.id
_entity.type
_entity.pdbx_description
1 polymer ?
#
loop_
_entity_poly.entity_id
_entity_poly.type
_entity_poly.pdbx_seq_one_letter_code
_entity_poly.pdbx_strand_id
1 'polypeptide(L)'
;MPKDKDLLIVLGTGLFNLEHLEDRNFDVLMVEDQTLCRRMRFHKQKLAFLLAAMRNHRDALTREGHTVHYFDLNTGISLTDAIDATVARVKPSKLRYFETDETASAKAIEAAIQRLALKADML
;
A
#
# COMPACT_ATOMS: atom_id res chain seq x y z
N MET A 1 21.63 17.07 1.24
CA MET A 1 20.51 16.92 2.19
C MET A 1 19.85 15.58 1.93
N PRO A 2 19.38 14.84 2.94
CA PRO A 2 18.59 13.63 2.68
C PRO A 2 17.37 14.05 1.86
N LYS A 3 17.12 13.36 0.75
CA LYS A 3 15.94 13.59 -0.09
C LYS A 3 14.73 13.13 0.71
N ASP A 4 13.66 13.93 0.72
CA ASP A 4 12.39 13.50 1.30
C ASP A 4 11.98 12.16 0.66
N LYS A 5 11.52 11.22 1.48
CA LYS A 5 11.13 9.89 1.03
C LYS A 5 9.75 9.92 0.41
N ASP A 6 9.55 9.17 -0.65
CA ASP A 6 8.21 8.91 -1.16
C ASP A 6 7.48 7.86 -0.31
N LEU A 7 6.18 7.71 -0.53
CA LEU A 7 5.39 6.60 0.03
C LEU A 7 4.81 5.76 -1.11
N LEU A 8 5.25 4.51 -1.21
CA LEU A 8 4.73 3.53 -2.17
C LEU A 8 3.57 2.74 -1.54
N ILE A 9 2.39 2.85 -2.13
CA ILE A 9 1.20 2.09 -1.76
C ILE A 9 1.22 0.75 -2.51
N VAL A 10 1.30 -0.35 -1.77
CA VAL A 10 1.31 -1.71 -2.31
C VAL A 10 0.02 -2.42 -1.91
N LEU A 11 -0.82 -2.68 -2.91
CA LEU A 11 -2.06 -3.44 -2.76
C LEU A 11 -1.80 -4.95 -2.82
N GLY A 12 -2.74 -5.76 -2.30
CA GLY A 12 -2.60 -7.22 -2.30
C GLY A 12 -2.48 -7.87 -3.68
N THR A 13 -2.91 -7.17 -4.74
CA THR A 13 -2.75 -7.62 -6.14
C THR A 13 -1.46 -7.11 -6.80
N GLY A 14 -0.75 -6.17 -6.19
CA GLY A 14 0.44 -5.51 -6.74
C GLY A 14 1.73 -5.88 -6.01
N LEU A 15 1.89 -7.15 -5.62
CA LEU A 15 3.05 -7.66 -4.87
C LEU A 15 4.27 -7.89 -5.78
N PHE A 16 4.69 -6.84 -6.49
CA PHE A 16 5.82 -6.88 -7.42
C PHE A 16 7.17 -6.82 -6.71
N ASN A 17 8.21 -7.34 -7.36
CA ASN A 17 9.56 -7.21 -6.86
C ASN A 17 10.10 -5.78 -7.07
N LEU A 18 10.31 -5.07 -5.97
CA LEU A 18 10.68 -3.65 -5.97
C LEU A 18 12.14 -3.39 -6.32
N GLU A 19 12.97 -4.43 -6.45
CA GLU A 19 14.39 -4.28 -6.81
C GLU A 19 14.58 -3.61 -8.19
N HIS A 20 13.59 -3.75 -9.07
CA HIS A 20 13.60 -3.22 -10.45
C HIS A 20 13.18 -1.75 -10.54
N LEU A 21 12.76 -1.12 -9.44
CA LEU A 21 12.43 0.30 -9.44
C LEU A 21 13.71 1.15 -9.45
N GLU A 22 13.81 2.08 -10.41
CA GLU A 22 14.99 2.94 -10.57
C GLU A 22 15.27 3.82 -9.34
N ASP A 23 14.22 4.42 -8.75
CA ASP A 23 14.30 5.17 -7.50
C ASP A 23 13.72 4.34 -6.35
N ARG A 24 14.59 3.95 -5.40
CA ARG A 24 14.24 3.15 -4.21
C ARG A 24 14.17 3.97 -2.92
N ASN A 25 14.15 5.31 -3.01
CA ASN A 25 14.00 6.18 -1.84
C ASN A 25 12.53 6.35 -1.42
N PHE A 26 11.93 5.27 -0.93
CA PHE A 26 10.55 5.27 -0.46
C PHE A 26 10.34 4.38 0.76
N ASP A 27 9.34 4.72 1.55
CA ASP A 27 8.72 3.81 2.50
C ASP A 27 7.54 3.09 1.80
N VAL A 28 7.13 1.94 2.33
CA VAL A 28 6.04 1.14 1.76
C VAL A 28 4.83 1.16 2.69
N LEU A 29 3.62 1.34 2.15
CA LEU A 29 2.35 1.18 2.85
C LEU A 29 1.63 -0.07 2.32
N MET A 30 1.24 -0.96 3.23
CA MET A 30 0.42 -2.14 2.93
C MET A 30 -0.73 -2.25 3.94
N VAL A 31 -1.93 -2.58 3.46
CA VAL A 31 -3.15 -2.63 4.29
C VAL A 31 -3.94 -3.90 3.96
N GLU A 32 -4.17 -4.74 4.97
CA GLU A 32 -5.14 -5.84 4.88
C GLU A 32 -6.57 -5.28 4.99
N ASP A 33 -7.12 -4.78 3.89
CA ASP A 33 -8.43 -4.13 3.89
C ASP A 33 -9.58 -5.14 4.08
N GLN A 34 -10.33 -4.97 5.19
CA GLN A 34 -11.52 -5.75 5.47
C GLN A 34 -12.63 -5.52 4.44
N THR A 35 -12.73 -4.32 3.86
CA THR A 35 -13.72 -3.98 2.85
C THR A 35 -13.50 -4.82 1.61
N LEU A 36 -12.25 -4.94 1.16
CA LEU A 36 -11.86 -5.86 0.08
C LEU A 36 -12.26 -7.31 0.39
N CYS A 37 -12.00 -7.78 1.62
CA CYS A 37 -12.33 -9.14 2.04
C CYS A 37 -13.84 -9.42 2.10
N ARG A 38 -14.67 -8.39 2.34
CA ARG A 38 -16.12 -8.51 2.54
C ARG A 38 -16.96 -8.09 1.33
N ARG A 39 -16.38 -7.40 0.36
CA ARG A 39 -17.08 -6.89 -0.83
C ARG A 39 -17.72 -7.99 -1.66
N MET A 40 -17.07 -9.15 -1.76
CA MET A 40 -17.60 -10.32 -2.45
C MET A 40 -17.45 -11.56 -1.58
N ARG A 41 -18.27 -12.58 -1.84
CA ARG A 41 -18.18 -13.88 -1.18
C ARG A 41 -17.02 -14.69 -1.79
N PHE A 42 -15.80 -14.20 -1.63
CA PHE A 42 -14.62 -14.91 -2.10
C PHE A 42 -14.48 -16.26 -1.41
N HIS A 43 -13.91 -17.23 -2.12
CA HIS A 43 -13.56 -18.50 -1.51
C HIS A 43 -12.55 -18.27 -0.38
N LYS A 44 -12.73 -18.97 0.75
CA LYS A 44 -11.87 -18.80 1.94
C LYS A 44 -10.39 -19.00 1.61
N GLN A 45 -10.07 -19.95 0.71
CA GLN A 45 -8.69 -20.19 0.28
C GLN A 45 -8.09 -19.02 -0.50
N LYS A 46 -8.88 -18.30 -1.30
CA LYS A 46 -8.40 -17.11 -2.04
C LYS A 46 -8.00 -16.01 -1.05
N LEU A 47 -8.84 -15.75 -0.05
CA LEU A 47 -8.55 -14.76 0.99
C LEU A 47 -7.33 -15.16 1.81
N ALA A 48 -7.26 -16.43 2.24
CA ALA A 48 -6.10 -16.93 2.99
C ALA A 48 -4.80 -16.82 2.18
N PHE A 49 -4.84 -17.18 0.89
CA PHE A 49 -3.69 -17.05 -0.01
C PHE A 49 -3.25 -15.59 -0.16
N LEU A 50 -4.19 -14.68 -0.42
CA LEU A 50 -3.89 -13.25 -0.58
C LEU A 50 -3.23 -12.66 0.67
N LEU A 51 -3.82 -12.88 1.85
CA LEU A 51 -3.30 -12.36 3.11
C LEU A 51 -1.93 -12.97 3.44
N ALA A 52 -1.75 -14.28 3.23
CA ALA A 52 -0.46 -14.93 3.40
C ALA A 52 0.60 -14.37 2.45
N ALA A 53 0.26 -14.14 1.19
CA ALA A 53 1.15 -13.53 0.20
C ALA A 53 1.56 -12.11 0.60
N MET A 54 0.61 -11.29 1.06
CA MET A 54 0.89 -9.93 1.56
C MET A 54 1.84 -9.94 2.76
N ARG A 55 1.65 -10.84 3.73
CA ARG A 55 2.52 -10.96 4.91
C ARG A 55 3.92 -11.42 4.53
N ASN A 56 4.02 -12.42 3.67
CA ASN A 56 5.32 -12.87 3.15
C ASN A 56 6.04 -11.76 2.38
N HIS A 57 5.30 -10.98 1.58
CA HIS A 57 5.86 -9.85 0.85
C HIS A 57 6.36 -8.75 1.78
N ARG A 58 5.59 -8.36 2.81
CA ARG A 58 6.06 -7.44 3.88
C ARG A 58 7.36 -7.93 4.50
N ASP A 59 7.44 -9.21 4.85
CA ASP A 59 8.62 -9.79 5.51
C ASP A 59 9.82 -9.83 4.55
N ALA A 60 9.61 -10.03 3.26
CA ALA A 60 10.64 -9.92 2.22
C ALA A 60 11.18 -8.48 2.13
N LEU A 61 10.29 -7.49 1.95
CA LEU A 61 10.66 -6.08 1.86
C LEU A 61 11.40 -5.57 3.12
N THR A 62 10.95 -5.99 4.30
CA THR A 62 11.62 -5.64 5.57
C THR A 62 13.04 -6.21 5.62
N ARG A 63 13.25 -7.44 5.14
CA ARG A 63 14.57 -8.08 5.07
C ARG A 63 15.50 -7.42 4.04
N GLU A 64 14.93 -6.85 2.99
CA GLU A 64 15.64 -6.05 1.98
C GLU A 64 15.98 -4.63 2.48
N GLY A 65 15.50 -4.25 3.67
CA GLY A 65 15.80 -2.96 4.30
C GLY A 65 14.78 -1.86 4.03
N HIS A 66 13.62 -2.18 3.44
CA HIS A 66 12.53 -1.22 3.31
C HIS A 66 11.83 -0.98 4.65
N THR A 67 11.47 0.28 4.92
CA THR A 67 10.52 0.60 6.00
C THR A 67 9.11 0.28 5.51
N VAL A 68 8.44 -0.69 6.15
CA VAL A 68 7.07 -1.09 5.79
C VAL A 68 6.08 -0.67 6.87
N HIS A 69 5.14 0.22 6.52
CA HIS A 69 3.98 0.60 7.31
C HIS A 69 2.85 -0.39 7.01
N TYR A 70 2.72 -1.41 7.85
CA TYR A 70 1.77 -2.50 7.64
C TYR A 70 0.58 -2.43 8.60
N PHE A 71 -0.63 -2.45 8.06
CA PHE A 71 -1.86 -2.56 8.84
C PHE A 71 -2.50 -3.91 8.60
N ASP A 72 -2.51 -4.76 9.63
CA ASP A 72 -3.14 -6.08 9.57
C ASP A 72 -4.67 -6.01 9.67
N LEU A 73 -5.33 -7.13 9.42
CA LEU A 73 -6.79 -7.21 9.39
C LEU A 73 -7.44 -6.87 10.74
N ASN A 74 -6.75 -7.08 11.86
CA ASN A 74 -7.27 -6.79 13.20
C ASN A 74 -7.31 -5.29 13.50
N THR A 75 -6.51 -4.48 12.80
CA THR A 75 -6.59 -3.02 12.89
C THR A 75 -7.96 -2.50 12.46
N GLY A 76 -8.63 -3.19 11.52
CA GLY A 76 -9.91 -2.76 10.96
C GLY A 76 -9.85 -1.42 10.22
N ILE A 77 -8.65 -0.92 9.92
CA ILE A 77 -8.45 0.37 9.25
C ILE A 77 -8.80 0.24 7.77
N SER A 78 -9.42 1.27 7.21
CA SER A 78 -9.63 1.34 5.77
C SER A 78 -8.33 1.74 5.04
N LEU A 79 -8.24 1.44 3.74
CA LEU A 79 -7.11 1.91 2.92
C LEU A 79 -6.96 3.44 2.99
N THR A 80 -8.07 4.18 2.91
CA THR A 80 -8.07 5.64 2.96
C THR A 80 -7.50 6.16 4.29
N ASP A 81 -7.98 5.62 5.41
CA ASP A 81 -7.53 6.07 6.74
C ASP A 81 -6.07 5.69 7.01
N ALA A 82 -5.62 4.54 6.49
CA ALA A 82 -4.24 4.11 6.58
C ALA A 82 -3.29 5.01 5.77
N ILE A 83 -3.72 5.45 4.58
CA ILE A 83 -2.98 6.44 3.79
C ILE A 83 -2.84 7.73 4.60
N ASP A 84 -3.92 8.24 5.18
CA ASP A 84 -3.92 9.47 5.96
C ASP A 84 -3.02 9.40 7.19
N ALA A 85 -3.18 8.33 7.97
CA ALA A 85 -2.37 8.11 9.17
C ALA A 85 -0.89 7.99 8.84
N THR A 86 -0.55 7.34 7.72
CA THR A 86 0.84 7.15 7.30
C THR A 86 1.42 8.44 6.74
N VAL A 87 0.68 9.19 5.91
CA VAL A 87 1.11 10.49 5.39
C VAL A 87 1.32 11.50 6.51
N ALA A 88 0.43 11.54 7.52
CA ALA A 88 0.58 12.42 8.67
C ALA A 88 1.87 12.14 9.48
N ARG A 89 2.25 10.86 9.58
CA ARG A 89 3.45 10.40 10.30
C ARG A 89 4.73 10.60 9.49
N VAL A 90 4.73 10.17 8.24
CA VAL A 90 5.93 10.06 7.37
C VAL A 90 6.20 11.37 6.63
N LYS A 91 5.15 12.13 6.31
CA LYS A 91 5.20 13.37 5.51
C LYS A 91 5.97 13.17 4.19
N PRO A 92 5.53 12.23 3.33
CA PRO A 92 6.26 11.91 2.11
C PRO A 92 6.22 13.04 1.09
N SER A 93 7.23 13.10 0.21
CA SER A 93 7.30 14.05 -0.90
C SER A 93 6.24 13.84 -1.98
N LYS A 94 5.91 12.57 -2.25
CA LYS A 94 4.87 12.15 -3.19
C LYS A 94 4.38 10.73 -2.85
N LEU A 95 3.21 10.41 -3.37
CA LEU A 95 2.68 9.05 -3.36
C LEU A 95 3.12 8.31 -4.63
N ARG A 96 3.33 7.01 -4.50
CA ARG A 96 3.56 6.10 -5.63
C ARG A 96 2.60 4.93 -5.49
N TYR A 97 2.10 4.40 -6.59
CA TYR A 97 1.23 3.22 -6.57
C TYR A 97 1.28 2.53 -7.93
N PHE A 98 1.10 1.21 -7.94
CA PHE A 98 0.93 0.47 -9.19
C PHE A 98 -0.49 0.63 -9.72
N GLU A 99 -0.65 0.59 -11.05
CA GLU A 99 -1.99 0.48 -11.65
C GLU A 99 -2.78 -0.71 -11.06
N THR A 100 -4.08 -0.51 -10.87
CA THR A 100 -4.97 -1.55 -10.36
C THR A 100 -6.31 -1.54 -11.08
N ASP A 101 -6.75 -2.72 -11.50
CA ASP A 101 -8.10 -2.93 -12.04
C ASP A 101 -9.19 -2.89 -10.94
N GLU A 102 -8.77 -2.77 -9.68
CA GLU A 102 -9.67 -2.83 -8.54
C GLU A 102 -10.27 -1.46 -8.23
N THR A 103 -11.43 -1.20 -8.83
CA THR A 103 -12.07 0.13 -8.85
C THR A 103 -12.21 0.81 -7.48
N ALA A 104 -12.44 0.07 -6.39
CA ALA A 104 -12.62 0.69 -5.08
C ALA A 104 -11.27 1.19 -4.52
N SER A 105 -10.22 0.37 -4.59
CA SER A 105 -8.87 0.79 -4.20
C SER A 105 -8.34 1.93 -5.07
N ALA A 106 -8.54 1.86 -6.40
CA ALA A 106 -8.15 2.95 -7.30
C ALA A 106 -8.79 4.29 -6.88
N LYS A 107 -10.12 4.29 -6.67
CA LYS A 107 -10.85 5.48 -6.21
C LYS A 107 -10.39 5.97 -4.84
N ALA A 108 -10.08 5.06 -3.92
CA ALA A 108 -9.59 5.42 -2.59
C ALA A 108 -8.23 6.15 -2.67
N ILE A 109 -7.32 5.66 -3.51
CA ILE A 109 -6.01 6.27 -3.76
C ILE A 109 -6.18 7.64 -4.43
N GLU A 110 -6.98 7.73 -5.50
CA GLU A 110 -7.24 9.00 -6.21
C GLU A 110 -7.85 10.05 -5.29
N ALA A 111 -8.85 9.67 -4.47
CA ALA A 111 -9.46 10.57 -3.51
C ALA A 111 -8.47 11.02 -2.44
N ALA A 112 -7.57 10.14 -1.98
CA ALA A 112 -6.52 10.50 -1.05
C ALA A 112 -5.51 11.48 -1.67
N ILE A 113 -5.10 11.28 -2.92
CA ILE A 113 -4.21 12.18 -3.65
C ILE A 113 -4.82 13.58 -3.74
N GLN A 114 -6.09 13.68 -4.17
CA GLN A 114 -6.79 14.96 -4.28
C GLN A 114 -6.93 15.67 -2.93
N ARG A 115 -7.31 14.94 -1.89
CA ARG A 115 -7.55 15.49 -0.55
C ARG A 115 -6.27 15.93 0.15
N LEU A 116 -5.18 15.18 -0.01
CA LEU A 116 -3.88 15.48 0.61
C LEU A 116 -3.05 16.49 -0.20
N ALA A 117 -3.49 16.83 -1.42
CA ALA A 117 -2.79 17.72 -2.35
C ALA A 117 -1.31 17.34 -2.58
N LEU A 118 -1.01 16.03 -2.55
CA LEU A 118 0.32 15.48 -2.82
C LEU A 118 0.48 15.17 -4.31
N LYS A 119 1.73 15.26 -4.79
CA LYS A 119 2.08 14.69 -6.09
C LYS A 119 1.95 13.17 -6.04
N ALA A 120 1.64 12.55 -7.17
CA ALA A 120 1.56 11.11 -7.27
C ALA A 120 2.11 10.59 -8.61
N ASP A 121 2.82 9.48 -8.56
CA ASP A 121 3.27 8.75 -9.74
C ASP A 121 2.63 7.36 -9.76
N MET A 122 1.99 7.04 -10.88
CA MET A 122 1.52 5.69 -11.15
C MET A 122 2.64 4.89 -11.82
N LEU A 123 2.91 3.69 -11.30
CA LEU A 123 3.96 2.77 -11.75
C LEU A 123 3.39 1.59 -12.55
#